data_AF-A0A933AYU7-F1
#
_entry.id   AF-A0A933AYU7-F1
#
_cell.length_a   1.000
_cell.length_b   1.000
_cell.length_c   1.000
_cell.angle_alpha   90.00
_cell.angle_beta   90.00
_cell.angle_gamma   90.00
#
_symmetry.space_group_name_H-M   'P 1'
#
loop_
_entity.id
_entity.type
_entity.pdbx_description
1 polymer ?
#
loop_
_entity_poly.entity_id
_entity_poly.type
_entity_poly.pdbx_seq_one_letter_code
_entity_poly.pdbx_strand_id
1 'polypeptide(L)'
;MNLWLHGSIRRVQNAVQNTTRRRGLWELGAGGLILAVVALTVMSGTSGQVQDRTGATKPAAAAREDRTPSTGLAEASLRPAKPSVWVSRELAEAKGCLSCHDGIEDINPKMTEAGATCVTCHRGNPLATNDAEAHQGMFANPGDLRVVEQTCGQCHSNKGSISQVVSAGERNHVPRVLRSLMATAAGEIAATRFLWGAQNSLTPLFATRPISAINTISPTAAVGDRRQSVETSPLQASVTTLSLQQLPPANYSDADNLLRNFCLKCHLWTKGEPKPGLHRSSGCSACHVIYDDDGLSKSGDPTIPKNAPSHPAKHQITAKVPTAQCLRCHNDGGGRIGLNFVGLIPAHSSATPLQPDGSPQAPKFGINTLPVRSDVHFEKGMHCIDCHISKELHGDGNLYARKENEVRISCETCHGTATSPPTLADNQGQPLKNLYRSGAEVVLVGKIDGQRHFVTQLDKVARRGSLPLAMRIPAHVQEPGTSPRLRLECSACHSR
;
A
#
# COMPACT_ATOMS: atom_id res chain seq x y z
N MET A 1 55.19 15.07 24.04
CA MET A 1 56.29 16.04 23.85
C MET A 1 56.53 16.24 22.36
N ASN A 2 56.78 17.49 21.94
CA ASN A 2 57.53 17.98 20.75
C ASN A 2 57.16 17.34 19.38
N LEU A 3 56.52 17.98 18.37
CA LEU A 3 56.27 19.38 17.97
C LEU A 3 57.44 20.15 17.29
N TRP A 4 57.17 20.66 16.06
CA TRP A 4 57.94 21.59 15.18
C TRP A 4 59.18 21.01 14.44
N LEU A 5 59.60 21.44 13.23
CA LEU A 5 59.25 22.62 12.39
C LEU A 5 59.68 22.48 10.88
N HIS A 6 59.11 23.33 9.99
CA HIS A 6 59.41 23.61 8.55
C HIS A 6 58.94 22.59 7.49
N GLY A 7 58.41 22.98 6.32
CA GLY A 7 58.04 24.31 5.81
C GLY A 7 57.43 24.23 4.39
N SER A 8 56.42 25.04 4.07
CA SER A 8 55.60 24.93 2.83
C SER A 8 56.09 25.82 1.68
N ILE A 9 55.97 25.38 0.40
CA ILE A 9 55.70 26.26 -0.77
C ILE A 9 55.13 25.46 -1.98
N ARG A 10 53.82 25.66 -2.20
CA ARG A 10 53.10 25.97 -3.45
C ARG A 10 53.76 25.79 -4.85
N ARG A 11 53.04 25.06 -5.75
CA ARG A 11 52.36 25.50 -7.02
C ARG A 11 52.63 24.68 -8.31
N VAL A 12 51.50 24.34 -8.95
CA VAL A 12 51.20 24.37 -10.42
C VAL A 12 51.90 23.38 -11.36
N GLN A 13 51.07 22.51 -11.95
CA GLN A 13 51.35 21.73 -13.15
C GLN A 13 51.09 22.58 -14.41
N ASN A 14 51.98 22.53 -15.41
CA ASN A 14 51.67 22.43 -16.86
C ASN A 14 52.91 22.71 -17.77
N ALA A 15 53.33 21.70 -18.54
CA ALA A 15 54.14 21.70 -19.79
C ALA A 15 54.54 20.21 -20.00
N VAL A 16 54.10 19.43 -20.99
CA VAL A 16 53.95 19.61 -22.45
C VAL A 16 55.29 19.79 -23.19
N GLN A 17 55.51 18.91 -24.18
CA GLN A 17 56.43 18.94 -25.34
C GLN A 17 57.67 18.01 -25.35
N ASN A 18 57.88 17.43 -26.56
CA ASN A 18 59.04 16.73 -27.16
C ASN A 18 59.02 15.18 -27.19
N THR A 19 59.27 14.47 -28.32
CA THR A 19 59.38 14.90 -29.76
C THR A 19 59.26 13.74 -30.77
N THR A 20 58.33 13.85 -31.75
CA THR A 20 58.45 13.56 -33.21
C THR A 20 58.96 12.22 -33.84
N ARG A 21 58.39 11.95 -35.04
CA ARG A 21 58.79 11.05 -36.19
C ARG A 21 58.21 9.61 -36.18
N ARG A 22 57.73 9.02 -37.29
CA ARG A 22 57.55 9.48 -38.71
C ARG A 22 56.58 8.56 -39.51
N ARG A 23 55.77 9.14 -40.44
CA ARG A 23 55.12 8.57 -41.67
C ARG A 23 54.14 7.36 -41.50
N GLY A 24 52.98 7.28 -42.20
CA GLY A 24 52.26 8.24 -43.08
C GLY A 24 51.18 7.57 -43.98
N LEU A 25 50.23 8.36 -44.52
CA LEU A 25 49.14 8.02 -45.49
C LEU A 25 47.98 7.17 -44.88
N TRP A 26 46.68 7.40 -45.14
CA TRP A 26 45.96 7.99 -46.29
C TRP A 26 44.82 8.98 -45.92
N GLU A 27 44.25 9.63 -46.94
CA GLU A 27 43.19 10.66 -46.95
C GLU A 27 42.10 10.28 -48.00
N LEU A 28 40.87 10.85 -48.11
CA LEU A 28 40.20 12.01 -47.48
C LEU A 28 38.65 11.92 -47.67
N GLY A 29 37.84 12.55 -46.80
CA GLY A 29 36.54 13.18 -47.16
C GLY A 29 35.23 12.50 -46.69
N ALA A 30 34.09 13.20 -46.60
CA ALA A 30 33.81 14.65 -46.48
C ALA A 30 32.31 14.90 -46.12
N GLY A 31 32.00 16.03 -45.45
CA GLY A 31 30.63 16.56 -45.25
C GLY A 31 30.01 16.29 -43.86
N GLY A 32 29.32 17.23 -43.19
CA GLY A 32 29.04 18.64 -43.51
C GLY A 32 28.63 19.42 -42.24
N LEU A 33 28.76 20.75 -42.26
CA LEU A 33 28.76 21.61 -41.05
C LEU A 33 27.41 22.29 -40.75
N ILE A 34 27.13 22.54 -39.46
CA ILE A 34 26.04 23.39 -38.94
C ILE A 34 26.47 24.87 -38.97
N LEU A 35 25.53 25.78 -39.22
CA LEU A 35 25.68 27.21 -38.89
C LEU A 35 24.38 27.76 -38.28
N ALA A 36 24.52 28.61 -37.27
CA ALA A 36 23.44 29.31 -36.58
C ALA A 36 23.70 30.82 -36.60
N VAL A 37 22.63 31.63 -36.58
CA VAL A 37 22.70 33.09 -36.43
C VAL A 37 21.65 33.53 -35.41
N VAL A 38 22.06 34.41 -34.50
CA VAL A 38 21.24 35.04 -33.46
C VAL A 38 21.09 36.52 -33.79
N ALA A 39 19.91 37.10 -33.55
CA ALA A 39 19.73 38.56 -33.43
C ALA A 39 18.66 38.88 -32.38
N LEU A 40 19.00 39.78 -31.46
CA LEU A 40 18.07 40.39 -30.49
C LEU A 40 17.46 41.67 -31.07
N THR A 41 16.24 42.00 -30.64
CA THR A 41 15.79 43.40 -30.46
C THR A 41 14.96 43.54 -29.17
N VAL A 42 15.03 44.73 -28.57
CA VAL A 42 14.40 45.13 -27.31
C VAL A 42 13.59 46.40 -27.56
N MET A 43 12.50 46.61 -26.80
CA MET A 43 11.79 47.87 -26.44
C MET A 43 10.25 47.65 -26.47
N SER A 44 9.38 48.27 -25.66
CA SER A 44 9.36 48.83 -24.29
C SER A 44 8.10 49.74 -24.19
N GLY A 45 7.31 49.63 -23.11
CA GLY A 45 6.15 50.51 -22.82
C GLY A 45 4.79 49.96 -23.30
N THR A 46 3.64 50.29 -22.69
CA THR A 46 3.33 51.15 -21.53
C THR A 46 2.07 50.68 -20.77
N SER A 47 1.86 51.22 -19.56
CA SER A 47 0.78 50.96 -18.59
C SER A 47 -0.65 51.33 -19.02
N GLY A 48 -1.64 50.67 -18.42
CA GLY A 48 -3.04 51.14 -18.36
C GLY A 48 -3.97 50.26 -17.50
N GLN A 49 -4.49 50.80 -16.39
CA GLN A 49 -5.72 50.32 -15.74
C GLN A 49 -6.81 51.38 -15.93
N VAL A 50 -8.09 50.98 -15.98
CA VAL A 50 -9.21 51.55 -15.21
C VAL A 50 -10.53 50.80 -15.49
N GLN A 51 -11.36 50.80 -14.45
CA GLN A 51 -12.66 50.17 -14.16
C GLN A 51 -13.78 50.08 -15.21
N ASP A 52 -14.44 48.92 -15.19
CA ASP A 52 -15.88 48.69 -14.90
C ASP A 52 -16.99 49.42 -15.70
N ARG A 53 -17.80 48.62 -16.42
CA ARG A 53 -19.22 48.92 -16.74
C ARG A 53 -20.08 47.65 -16.84
N THR A 54 -20.86 47.41 -15.80
CA THR A 54 -22.31 47.05 -15.83
C THR A 54 -22.85 46.22 -17.01
N GLY A 55 -23.39 45.02 -16.74
CA GLY A 55 -24.28 44.33 -17.67
C GLY A 55 -24.63 42.89 -17.29
N ALA A 56 -25.72 42.67 -16.55
CA ALA A 56 -26.20 41.34 -16.20
C ALA A 56 -27.43 40.93 -17.02
N THR A 57 -27.29 39.94 -17.89
CA THR A 57 -28.40 39.12 -18.41
C THR A 57 -27.98 37.65 -18.60
N LYS A 58 -28.88 36.73 -18.26
CA LYS A 58 -28.80 35.26 -18.48
C LYS A 58 -29.55 34.89 -19.77
N PRO A 59 -29.58 33.61 -20.20
CA PRO A 59 -28.48 32.64 -20.35
C PRO A 59 -28.43 32.06 -21.79
N ALA A 60 -27.32 31.42 -22.17
CA ALA A 60 -27.21 30.76 -23.48
C ALA A 60 -27.92 29.39 -23.52
N ALA A 61 -28.59 29.10 -24.65
CA ALA A 61 -29.23 27.83 -24.95
C ALA A 61 -28.26 26.81 -25.56
N ALA A 62 -28.65 25.53 -25.57
CA ALA A 62 -27.83 24.43 -26.08
C ALA A 62 -27.62 24.49 -27.60
N ALA A 63 -26.40 24.12 -28.04
CA ALA A 63 -26.08 23.80 -29.43
C ALA A 63 -25.44 22.40 -29.51
N ARG A 64 -25.74 21.67 -30.58
CA ARG A 64 -25.19 20.33 -30.89
C ARG A 64 -23.96 20.49 -31.78
N GLU A 65 -22.94 19.68 -31.55
CA GLU A 65 -21.93 19.29 -32.56
C GLU A 65 -22.20 17.80 -32.84
N ASP A 66 -22.78 17.44 -33.98
CA ASP A 66 -22.26 17.40 -35.35
C ASP A 66 -21.45 16.11 -35.63
N ARG A 67 -21.83 15.41 -36.70
CA ARG A 67 -21.34 14.09 -37.11
C ARG A 67 -21.09 14.11 -38.61
N THR A 68 -19.82 14.08 -39.01
CA THR A 68 -19.44 13.76 -40.38
C THR A 68 -19.14 12.25 -40.52
N PRO A 69 -19.66 11.58 -41.57
CA PRO A 69 -19.50 10.14 -41.74
C PRO A 69 -18.20 9.81 -42.49
N SER A 70 -17.40 8.87 -41.96
CA SER A 70 -16.34 8.21 -42.73
C SER A 70 -16.81 6.82 -43.15
N THR A 71 -17.03 6.63 -44.44
CA THR A 71 -17.32 5.33 -45.05
C THR A 71 -16.04 4.53 -45.20
N GLY A 72 -15.79 3.61 -44.26
CA GLY A 72 -14.74 2.60 -44.35
C GLY A 72 -15.29 1.27 -43.85
N LEU A 73 -15.61 0.36 -44.77
CA LEU A 73 -15.97 -1.01 -44.43
C LEU A 73 -14.72 -1.76 -43.98
N ALA A 74 -14.40 -1.65 -42.69
CA ALA A 74 -13.47 -2.54 -42.01
C ALA A 74 -14.28 -3.65 -41.35
N GLU A 75 -13.99 -4.90 -41.72
CA GLU A 75 -14.64 -6.07 -41.15
C GLU A 75 -14.47 -6.06 -39.63
N ALA A 76 -15.58 -5.93 -38.91
CA ALA A 76 -15.59 -6.16 -37.48
C ALA A 76 -15.18 -7.61 -37.26
N SER A 77 -13.96 -7.83 -36.77
CA SER A 77 -13.50 -9.15 -36.34
C SER A 77 -14.43 -9.63 -35.22
N LEU A 78 -15.44 -10.40 -35.62
CA LEU A 78 -16.34 -11.13 -34.73
C LEU A 78 -15.48 -12.14 -33.98
N ARG A 79 -14.93 -11.71 -32.85
CA ARG A 79 -14.53 -12.63 -31.79
C ARG A 79 -15.75 -13.51 -31.54
N PRO A 80 -15.68 -14.83 -31.76
CA PRO A 80 -16.83 -15.68 -31.51
C PRO A 80 -17.24 -15.47 -30.06
N ALA A 81 -18.54 -15.22 -29.84
CA ALA A 81 -19.09 -15.28 -28.50
C ALA A 81 -18.67 -16.63 -27.91
N LYS A 82 -18.14 -16.64 -26.68
CA LYS A 82 -17.88 -17.91 -26.00
C LYS A 82 -19.19 -18.71 -26.03
N PRO A 83 -19.16 -20.00 -26.38
CA PRO A 83 -20.37 -20.81 -26.29
C PRO A 83 -20.87 -20.71 -24.85
N SER A 84 -22.11 -20.27 -24.67
CA SER A 84 -22.73 -20.18 -23.36
C SER A 84 -22.71 -21.59 -22.74
N VAL A 85 -22.30 -21.68 -21.48
CA VAL A 85 -22.26 -22.97 -20.78
C VAL A 85 -23.69 -23.27 -20.35
N TRP A 86 -24.31 -24.28 -20.95
CA TRP A 86 -25.65 -24.72 -20.63
C TRP A 86 -25.62 -25.97 -19.76
N VAL A 87 -26.44 -25.99 -18.72
CA VAL A 87 -26.71 -27.16 -17.87
C VAL A 87 -28.19 -27.51 -17.90
N SER A 88 -28.54 -28.76 -17.58
CA SER A 88 -29.95 -29.13 -17.45
C SER A 88 -30.59 -28.41 -16.25
N ARG A 89 -31.90 -28.20 -16.31
CA ARG A 89 -32.64 -27.53 -15.23
C ARG A 89 -32.56 -28.33 -13.93
N GLU A 90 -32.63 -29.65 -14.02
CA GLU A 90 -32.54 -30.58 -12.89
C GLU A 90 -31.15 -30.48 -12.24
N LEU A 91 -30.09 -30.32 -13.03
CA LEU A 91 -28.73 -30.13 -12.51
C LEU A 91 -28.53 -28.76 -11.85
N ALA A 92 -29.12 -27.69 -12.41
CA ALA A 92 -29.12 -26.37 -11.80
C ALA A 92 -29.92 -26.34 -10.48
N GLU A 93 -31.10 -26.97 -10.44
CA GLU A 93 -31.91 -27.10 -9.22
C GLU A 93 -31.21 -27.97 -8.15
N ALA A 94 -30.45 -29.01 -8.54
CA ALA A 94 -29.75 -29.90 -7.61
C ALA A 94 -28.39 -29.38 -7.09
N LYS A 95 -27.59 -28.70 -7.93
CA LYS A 95 -26.22 -28.25 -7.59
C LYS A 95 -26.06 -26.72 -7.48
N GLY A 96 -27.04 -25.93 -7.90
CA GLY A 96 -26.92 -24.48 -7.98
C GLY A 96 -25.73 -24.07 -8.86
N CYS A 97 -24.93 -23.12 -8.39
CA CYS A 97 -23.70 -22.66 -9.06
C CYS A 97 -22.67 -23.78 -9.33
N LEU A 98 -22.67 -24.87 -8.54
CA LEU A 98 -21.77 -26.01 -8.71
C LEU A 98 -22.16 -26.92 -9.88
N SER A 99 -23.24 -26.61 -10.60
CA SER A 99 -23.59 -27.25 -11.88
C SER A 99 -22.57 -26.93 -12.99
N CYS A 100 -22.01 -25.71 -12.99
CA CYS A 100 -20.95 -25.26 -13.89
C CYS A 100 -19.57 -25.18 -13.19
N HIS A 101 -19.55 -24.73 -11.94
CA HIS A 101 -18.31 -24.50 -11.16
C HIS A 101 -17.94 -25.72 -10.28
N ASP A 102 -18.14 -26.94 -10.79
CA ASP A 102 -17.91 -28.16 -10.02
C ASP A 102 -16.44 -28.25 -9.57
N GLY A 103 -16.20 -28.59 -8.31
CA GLY A 103 -14.85 -28.60 -7.73
C GLY A 103 -14.23 -27.24 -7.36
N ILE A 104 -14.95 -26.12 -7.46
CA ILE A 104 -14.51 -24.87 -6.79
C ILE A 104 -14.36 -25.10 -5.28
N GLU A 105 -13.35 -24.49 -4.65
CA GLU A 105 -13.14 -24.67 -3.21
C GLU A 105 -14.24 -24.04 -2.35
N ASP A 106 -14.56 -24.68 -1.23
CA ASP A 106 -15.19 -23.99 -0.10
C ASP A 106 -14.28 -22.85 0.36
N ILE A 107 -14.84 -21.63 0.37
CA ILE A 107 -14.11 -20.40 0.67
C ILE A 107 -13.65 -20.37 2.13
N ASN A 108 -14.47 -20.88 3.05
CA ASN A 108 -14.14 -21.06 4.45
C ASN A 108 -15.21 -21.94 5.15
N PRO A 109 -14.82 -23.05 5.81
CA PRO A 109 -15.76 -23.91 6.52
C PRO A 109 -16.64 -23.16 7.51
N LYS A 110 -16.10 -22.16 8.23
CA LYS A 110 -16.86 -21.37 9.21
C LYS A 110 -17.91 -20.44 8.59
N MET A 111 -17.75 -20.07 7.32
CA MET A 111 -18.76 -19.30 6.59
C MET A 111 -19.88 -20.23 6.12
N THR A 112 -19.52 -21.39 5.58
CA THR A 112 -20.44 -22.43 5.12
C THR A 112 -21.26 -23.04 6.27
N GLU A 113 -20.62 -23.34 7.42
CA GLU A 113 -21.26 -23.71 8.69
C GLU A 113 -22.25 -22.64 9.20
N ALA A 114 -21.97 -21.36 8.95
CA ALA A 114 -22.85 -20.24 9.29
C ALA A 114 -23.96 -19.98 8.25
N GLY A 115 -24.15 -20.88 7.28
CA GLY A 115 -25.19 -20.78 6.25
C GLY A 115 -24.86 -19.87 5.07
N ALA A 116 -23.59 -19.47 4.88
CA ALA A 116 -23.19 -18.75 3.69
C ALA A 116 -23.16 -19.68 2.46
N THR A 117 -23.66 -19.17 1.34
CA THR A 117 -23.68 -19.84 0.03
C THR A 117 -22.95 -18.99 -1.01
N CYS A 118 -22.74 -19.50 -2.22
CA CYS A 118 -22.18 -18.72 -3.33
C CYS A 118 -22.90 -17.36 -3.50
N VAL A 119 -24.23 -17.39 -3.50
CA VAL A 119 -25.08 -16.20 -3.71
C VAL A 119 -25.13 -15.26 -2.50
N THR A 120 -24.72 -15.69 -1.30
CA THR A 120 -24.56 -14.81 -0.12
C THR A 120 -23.55 -13.70 -0.40
N CYS A 121 -22.42 -14.05 -1.02
CA CYS A 121 -21.35 -13.12 -1.33
C CYS A 121 -21.42 -12.64 -2.78
N HIS A 122 -21.54 -13.56 -3.74
CA HIS A 122 -21.45 -13.23 -5.16
C HIS A 122 -22.77 -12.71 -5.75
N ARG A 123 -23.94 -12.95 -5.13
CA ARG A 123 -25.26 -12.72 -5.77
C ARG A 123 -25.42 -13.59 -7.03
N GLY A 124 -26.24 -13.16 -8.00
CA GLY A 124 -26.61 -13.97 -9.18
C GLY A 124 -27.80 -14.91 -8.93
N ASN A 125 -28.21 -15.62 -9.98
CA ASN A 125 -29.28 -16.64 -9.94
C ASN A 125 -28.66 -18.05 -9.90
N PRO A 126 -28.79 -18.83 -8.82
CA PRO A 126 -28.22 -20.16 -8.74
C PRO A 126 -29.03 -21.21 -9.52
N LEU A 127 -30.29 -20.92 -9.90
CA LEU A 127 -31.19 -21.83 -10.62
C LEU A 127 -31.17 -21.60 -12.14
N ALA A 128 -30.41 -20.62 -12.61
CA ALA A 128 -30.25 -20.35 -14.03
C ALA A 128 -29.47 -21.48 -14.72
N THR A 129 -29.87 -21.78 -15.96
CA THR A 129 -29.27 -22.87 -16.77
C THR A 129 -28.16 -22.41 -17.70
N ASN A 130 -27.88 -21.10 -17.74
CA ASN A 130 -26.89 -20.46 -18.61
C ASN A 130 -26.12 -19.37 -17.87
N ASP A 131 -24.91 -19.07 -18.34
CA ASP A 131 -23.99 -18.12 -17.72
C ASP A 131 -24.49 -16.66 -17.73
N ALA A 132 -25.18 -16.24 -18.79
CA ALA A 132 -25.68 -14.87 -18.93
C ALA A 132 -26.74 -14.52 -17.87
N GLU A 133 -27.68 -15.43 -17.62
CA GLU A 133 -28.71 -15.30 -16.59
C GLU A 133 -28.14 -15.54 -15.18
N ALA A 134 -27.32 -16.59 -14.99
CA ALA A 134 -26.74 -16.91 -13.69
C ALA A 134 -25.91 -15.76 -13.11
N HIS A 135 -25.13 -15.09 -13.96
CA HIS A 135 -24.25 -13.99 -13.56
C HIS A 135 -24.94 -12.62 -13.55
N GLN A 136 -26.25 -12.52 -13.84
CA GLN A 136 -26.95 -11.24 -13.83
C GLN A 136 -26.95 -10.64 -12.41
N GLY A 137 -26.34 -9.46 -12.25
CA GLY A 137 -26.17 -8.80 -10.95
C GLY A 137 -25.12 -9.44 -10.04
N MET A 138 -24.28 -10.36 -10.54
CA MET A 138 -23.23 -11.01 -9.77
C MET A 138 -22.01 -10.10 -9.53
N PHE A 139 -21.44 -10.15 -8.33
CA PHE A 139 -20.19 -9.50 -7.96
C PHE A 139 -18.99 -10.45 -8.12
N ALA A 140 -18.15 -10.21 -9.12
CA ALA A 140 -16.92 -10.98 -9.33
C ALA A 140 -15.89 -10.84 -8.17
N ASN A 141 -15.86 -9.69 -7.49
CA ASN A 141 -15.12 -9.52 -6.22
C ASN A 141 -16.10 -9.08 -5.12
N PRO A 142 -16.62 -10.00 -4.28
CA PRO A 142 -17.51 -9.64 -3.19
C PRO A 142 -16.80 -8.83 -2.09
N GLY A 143 -15.48 -8.95 -1.94
CA GLY A 143 -14.72 -8.18 -0.95
C GLY A 143 -14.40 -6.74 -1.36
N ASP A 144 -14.82 -6.26 -2.54
CA ASP A 144 -14.56 -4.89 -2.98
C ASP A 144 -15.31 -3.87 -2.10
N LEU A 145 -14.61 -2.81 -1.67
CA LEU A 145 -15.14 -1.80 -0.75
C LEU A 145 -16.40 -1.06 -1.27
N ARG A 146 -16.71 -1.13 -2.57
CA ARG A 146 -17.95 -0.58 -3.15
C ARG A 146 -19.19 -1.43 -2.88
N VAL A 147 -19.02 -2.73 -2.65
CA VAL A 147 -20.12 -3.70 -2.44
C VAL A 147 -20.05 -4.40 -1.08
N VAL A 148 -18.93 -4.24 -0.36
CA VAL A 148 -18.61 -4.98 0.87
C VAL A 148 -19.70 -4.98 1.95
N GLU A 149 -20.49 -3.91 2.10
CA GLU A 149 -21.61 -3.86 3.06
C GLU A 149 -22.73 -4.84 2.67
N GLN A 150 -22.96 -5.02 1.37
CA GLN A 150 -23.94 -5.95 0.82
C GLN A 150 -23.45 -7.41 0.85
N THR A 151 -22.16 -7.66 1.08
CA THR A 151 -21.54 -8.99 0.97
C THR A 151 -20.93 -9.41 2.31
N CYS A 152 -19.66 -9.09 2.59
CA CYS A 152 -19.00 -9.38 3.85
C CYS A 152 -19.71 -8.72 5.04
N GLY A 153 -20.35 -7.57 4.84
CA GLY A 153 -21.14 -6.85 5.83
C GLY A 153 -22.37 -7.62 6.32
N GLN A 154 -22.84 -8.63 5.57
CA GLN A 154 -23.92 -9.52 6.03
C GLN A 154 -23.55 -10.32 7.28
N CYS A 155 -22.24 -10.45 7.56
CA CYS A 155 -21.73 -11.06 8.78
C CYS A 155 -20.78 -10.15 9.60
N HIS A 156 -20.03 -9.26 8.94
CA HIS A 156 -18.95 -8.46 9.54
C HIS A 156 -19.28 -6.96 9.71
N SER A 157 -20.53 -6.56 9.49
CA SER A 157 -21.09 -5.25 9.86
C SER A 157 -22.15 -5.43 10.95
N ASN A 158 -22.35 -4.41 11.79
CA ASN A 158 -23.45 -4.38 12.76
C ASN A 158 -24.85 -4.38 12.08
N LYS A 159 -24.91 -4.19 10.76
CA LYS A 159 -26.14 -4.18 9.95
C LYS A 159 -26.42 -5.48 9.19
N GLY A 160 -25.62 -6.52 9.42
CA GLY A 160 -25.71 -7.79 8.68
C GLY A 160 -27.01 -8.58 8.95
N SER A 161 -27.46 -9.34 7.95
CA SER A 161 -28.73 -10.09 7.99
C SER A 161 -28.60 -11.59 8.29
N ILE A 162 -27.38 -12.16 8.27
CA ILE A 162 -27.15 -13.61 8.42
C ILE A 162 -26.75 -13.95 9.85
N SER A 163 -25.65 -13.36 10.35
CA SER A 163 -25.27 -13.44 11.77
C SER A 163 -24.21 -12.38 12.12
N GLN A 164 -24.28 -11.73 13.29
CA GLN A 164 -23.23 -10.79 13.69
C GLN A 164 -21.99 -11.54 14.18
N VAL A 165 -20.93 -11.59 13.35
CA VAL A 165 -19.66 -12.24 13.68
C VAL A 165 -18.73 -11.30 14.45
N VAL A 166 -18.33 -11.74 15.65
CA VAL A 166 -17.32 -11.07 16.47
C VAL A 166 -15.97 -11.75 16.24
N SER A 167 -15.07 -11.14 15.46
CA SER A 167 -13.73 -11.70 15.27
C SER A 167 -12.78 -11.19 16.34
N ALA A 168 -12.22 -12.11 17.14
CA ALA A 168 -11.28 -11.79 18.20
C ALA A 168 -11.77 -10.68 19.18
N GLY A 169 -13.07 -10.68 19.53
CA GLY A 169 -13.68 -9.66 20.41
C GLY A 169 -13.98 -8.32 19.72
N GLU A 170 -13.57 -8.14 18.46
CA GLU A 170 -13.88 -6.96 17.66
C GLU A 170 -15.13 -7.21 16.82
N ARG A 171 -16.02 -6.22 16.78
CA ARG A 171 -17.17 -6.20 15.87
C ARG A 171 -16.87 -5.28 14.69
N ASN A 172 -17.75 -5.31 13.68
CA ASN A 172 -17.90 -4.21 12.72
C ASN A 172 -16.62 -3.87 11.94
N HIS A 173 -16.06 -4.84 11.21
CA HIS A 173 -14.83 -4.64 10.42
C HIS A 173 -15.05 -3.70 9.23
N VAL A 174 -16.15 -3.85 8.50
CA VAL A 174 -16.42 -3.11 7.26
C VAL A 174 -16.26 -1.60 7.41
N PRO A 175 -16.96 -0.92 8.35
CA PRO A 175 -16.82 0.53 8.49
C PRO A 175 -15.46 0.96 9.06
N ARG A 176 -14.71 0.09 9.75
CA ARG A 176 -13.33 0.41 10.15
C ARG A 176 -12.39 0.38 8.93
N VAL A 177 -12.47 -0.67 8.11
CA VAL A 177 -11.62 -0.82 6.92
C VAL A 177 -11.78 0.37 5.98
N LEU A 178 -13.02 0.84 5.77
CA LEU A 178 -13.32 2.04 4.96
C LEU A 178 -12.64 3.34 5.45
N ARG A 179 -12.15 3.37 6.69
CA ARG A 179 -11.53 4.53 7.36
C ARG A 179 -10.03 4.38 7.59
N SER A 180 -9.49 3.17 7.49
CA SER A 180 -8.05 2.90 7.53
C SER A 180 -7.27 3.76 6.52
N LEU A 181 -5.99 4.03 6.80
CA LEU A 181 -5.12 4.72 5.85
C LEU A 181 -5.02 3.97 4.50
N MET A 182 -5.04 2.64 4.52
CA MET A 182 -5.02 1.79 3.31
C MET A 182 -6.26 1.97 2.43
N ALA A 183 -7.42 2.30 2.98
CA ALA A 183 -8.59 2.67 2.19
C ALA A 183 -8.55 4.15 1.77
N THR A 184 -8.24 5.06 2.69
CA THR A 184 -8.48 6.51 2.50
C THR A 184 -7.38 7.25 1.75
N ALA A 185 -6.12 6.82 1.88
CA ALA A 185 -4.92 7.54 1.41
C ALA A 185 -4.80 8.99 1.94
N ALA A 186 -5.49 9.33 3.04
CA ALA A 186 -5.72 10.71 3.46
C ALA A 186 -4.42 11.51 3.67
N GLY A 187 -3.43 10.91 4.33
CA GLY A 187 -2.13 11.54 4.57
C GLY A 187 -1.27 11.72 3.32
N GLU A 188 -1.25 10.73 2.42
CA GLU A 188 -0.51 10.81 1.15
C GLU A 188 -1.09 11.88 0.22
N ILE A 189 -2.42 11.94 0.14
CA ILE A 189 -3.15 12.97 -0.59
C ILE A 189 -2.85 14.36 -0.01
N ALA A 190 -2.96 14.53 1.31
CA ALA A 190 -2.72 15.81 1.97
C ALA A 190 -1.27 16.29 1.77
N ALA A 191 -0.29 15.41 1.98
CA ALA A 191 1.12 15.73 1.80
C ALA A 191 1.47 16.10 0.36
N THR A 192 0.99 15.31 -0.62
CA THR A 192 1.24 15.57 -2.05
C THR A 192 0.57 16.87 -2.50
N ARG A 193 -0.69 17.12 -2.13
CA ARG A 193 -1.37 18.37 -2.50
C ARG A 193 -0.73 19.59 -1.84
N PHE A 194 -0.26 19.47 -0.60
CA PHE A 194 0.44 20.56 0.09
C PHE A 194 1.78 20.91 -0.57
N LEU A 195 2.63 19.91 -0.82
CA LEU A 195 3.97 20.11 -1.40
C LEU A 195 3.93 20.72 -2.81
N TRP A 196 2.85 20.48 -3.57
CA TRP A 196 2.63 21.05 -4.91
C TRP A 196 1.76 22.33 -4.91
N GLY A 197 1.44 22.90 -3.74
CA GLY A 197 0.61 24.12 -3.64
C GLY A 197 -0.87 23.95 -4.03
N ALA A 198 -1.33 22.73 -4.29
CA ALA A 198 -2.73 22.39 -4.54
C ALA A 198 -3.59 22.38 -3.25
N GLN A 199 -2.98 22.58 -2.08
CA GLN A 199 -3.63 22.77 -0.79
C GLN A 199 -2.73 23.60 0.14
N ASN A 200 -3.32 24.48 0.96
CA ASN A 200 -2.57 25.44 1.78
C ASN A 200 -2.13 24.91 3.17
N SER A 201 -2.39 23.63 3.49
CA SER A 201 -1.98 23.02 4.76
C SER A 201 -1.75 21.51 4.64
N LEU A 202 -1.10 20.91 5.63
CA LEU A 202 -0.95 19.45 5.76
C LEU A 202 -2.18 18.76 6.40
N THR A 203 -3.24 19.50 6.70
CA THR A 203 -4.49 18.92 7.24
C THR A 203 -5.20 18.13 6.14
N PRO A 204 -5.57 16.85 6.36
CA PRO A 204 -6.32 16.09 5.37
C PRO A 204 -7.72 16.66 5.16
N LEU A 205 -7.99 17.10 3.93
CA LEU A 205 -9.31 17.51 3.45
C LEU A 205 -9.95 16.46 2.52
N PHE A 206 -9.11 15.60 1.91
CA PHE A 206 -9.49 14.69 0.83
C PHE A 206 -9.04 13.24 1.10
N ALA A 207 -9.82 12.30 0.56
CA ALA A 207 -9.54 10.87 0.51
C ALA A 207 -9.87 10.30 -0.87
N THR A 208 -9.50 9.05 -1.13
CA THR A 208 -9.92 8.26 -2.31
C THR A 208 -11.43 8.26 -2.54
N ARG A 209 -12.22 8.30 -1.46
CA ARG A 209 -13.69 8.31 -1.40
C ARG A 209 -14.16 9.19 -0.23
N PRO A 210 -15.36 9.79 -0.29
CA PRO A 210 -15.87 10.60 0.81
C PRO A 210 -16.17 9.72 2.03
N ILE A 211 -15.72 10.12 3.21
CA ILE A 211 -15.84 9.33 4.44
C ILE A 211 -15.78 10.20 5.70
N SER A 212 -16.58 9.86 6.72
CA SER A 212 -16.56 10.51 8.04
C SER A 212 -16.20 9.50 9.13
N ALA A 213 -15.48 9.89 10.18
CA ALA A 213 -15.11 9.02 11.30
C ALA A 213 -16.33 8.40 12.02
N ILE A 214 -16.14 7.31 12.76
CA ILE A 214 -17.19 6.69 13.61
C ILE A 214 -17.24 7.36 15.00
N ASN A 215 -16.25 8.21 15.33
CA ASN A 215 -16.07 8.84 16.64
C ASN A 215 -15.98 7.82 17.79
N THR A 216 -15.13 6.79 17.63
CA THR A 216 -14.90 5.73 18.62
C THR A 216 -13.79 6.05 19.64
N ILE A 217 -12.98 7.08 19.41
CA ILE A 217 -12.02 7.59 20.41
C ILE A 217 -12.32 9.07 20.67
N SER A 218 -12.80 9.34 21.88
CA SER A 218 -12.72 10.69 22.46
C SER A 218 -11.23 11.00 22.75
N PRO A 219 -10.71 12.22 22.51
CA PRO A 219 -9.27 12.53 22.63
C PRO A 219 -8.65 12.38 24.04
N THR A 220 -9.41 11.89 25.02
CA THR A 220 -9.14 11.99 26.45
C THR A 220 -8.71 10.68 27.13
N ALA A 221 -8.63 9.55 26.40
CA ALA A 221 -8.25 8.25 26.96
C ALA A 221 -6.73 8.02 26.97
N ALA A 222 -6.07 8.51 28.02
CA ALA A 222 -4.76 8.09 28.53
C ALA A 222 -3.48 8.41 27.71
N VAL A 223 -3.07 9.68 27.73
CA VAL A 223 -1.83 10.01 28.47
C VAL A 223 -2.16 11.18 29.38
N GLY A 224 -2.01 10.98 30.70
CA GLY A 224 -2.05 12.09 31.63
C GLY A 224 -0.68 12.76 31.68
N ASP A 225 -0.56 13.98 31.15
CA ASP A 225 -0.23 15.12 32.01
C ASP A 225 -0.76 16.43 31.38
N ARG A 226 -0.68 17.49 32.18
CA ARG A 226 -1.36 18.79 32.14
C ARG A 226 -1.42 19.52 30.80
N ARG A 227 -2.50 20.30 30.74
CA ARG A 227 -2.53 21.69 30.25
C ARG A 227 -1.18 22.40 30.48
N GLN A 228 -0.44 22.68 29.40
CA GLN A 228 0.23 23.97 29.28
C GLN A 228 0.23 24.40 27.83
N SER A 229 -0.21 25.62 27.61
CA SER A 229 -0.15 26.32 26.34
C SER A 229 1.32 26.49 25.92
N VAL A 230 1.70 25.82 24.83
CA VAL A 230 2.90 26.16 24.06
C VAL A 230 2.50 26.23 22.60
N GLU A 231 2.94 27.29 21.95
CA GLU A 231 2.63 27.57 20.55
C GLU A 231 3.32 26.55 19.60
N THR A 232 2.68 26.34 18.46
CA THR A 232 3.32 25.96 17.18
C THR A 232 4.39 24.86 17.18
N SER A 233 3.94 23.62 17.06
CA SER A 233 4.62 22.65 16.18
C SER A 233 3.63 22.01 15.21
N PRO A 234 3.79 22.17 13.87
CA PRO A 234 2.83 21.66 12.87
C PRO A 234 2.82 20.14 12.70
N LEU A 235 3.50 19.39 13.59
CA LEU A 235 3.72 17.95 13.50
C LEU A 235 2.85 17.11 14.46
N GLN A 236 2.11 17.71 15.40
CA GLN A 236 1.36 16.98 16.45
C GLN A 236 -0.18 16.98 16.26
N ALA A 237 -0.67 16.87 15.02
CA ALA A 237 -2.09 16.71 14.74
C ALA A 237 -2.61 15.30 15.10
N SER A 238 -2.89 15.08 16.38
CA SER A 238 -3.64 13.92 16.86
C SER A 238 -5.11 14.04 16.44
N VAL A 239 -5.61 13.09 15.64
CA VAL A 239 -7.04 12.89 15.28
C VAL A 239 -7.82 14.20 15.00
N THR A 240 -7.37 14.99 14.03
CA THR A 240 -8.01 16.29 13.69
C THR A 240 -9.10 16.21 12.62
N THR A 241 -9.22 15.08 11.90
CA THR A 241 -10.12 14.97 10.75
C THR A 241 -11.36 14.13 11.09
N LEU A 242 -12.52 14.78 11.17
CA LEU A 242 -13.81 14.08 11.36
C LEU A 242 -14.48 13.66 10.04
N SER A 243 -14.14 14.31 8.93
CA SER A 243 -14.69 14.03 7.60
C SER A 243 -13.70 14.39 6.49
N LEU A 244 -13.74 13.63 5.41
CA LEU A 244 -12.92 13.74 4.22
C LEU A 244 -13.82 13.77 2.98
N GLN A 245 -13.55 14.72 2.09
CA GLN A 245 -14.19 14.79 0.78
C GLN A 245 -13.52 13.80 -0.20
N GLN A 246 -14.17 13.49 -1.31
CA GLN A 246 -13.46 12.78 -2.38
C GLN A 246 -12.39 13.69 -2.98
N LEU A 247 -11.21 13.14 -3.28
CA LEU A 247 -10.19 13.82 -4.07
C LEU A 247 -10.83 14.40 -5.35
N PRO A 248 -10.64 15.70 -5.64
CA PRO A 248 -11.19 16.32 -6.84
C PRO A 248 -10.78 15.57 -8.12
N PRO A 249 -11.53 15.69 -9.22
CA PRO A 249 -11.10 15.17 -10.51
C PRO A 249 -9.69 15.65 -10.87
N ALA A 250 -9.02 14.96 -11.81
CA ALA A 250 -7.72 15.39 -12.30
C ALA A 250 -7.87 16.65 -13.17
N ASN A 251 -7.94 17.81 -12.53
CA ASN A 251 -8.13 19.12 -13.17
C ASN A 251 -6.82 19.64 -13.80
N TYR A 252 -6.06 18.76 -14.46
CA TYR A 252 -4.69 19.00 -14.93
C TYR A 252 -3.68 19.43 -13.85
N SER A 253 -3.96 19.20 -12.55
CA SER A 253 -2.95 19.39 -11.51
C SER A 253 -1.96 18.22 -11.50
N ASP A 254 -0.66 18.50 -11.51
CA ASP A 254 0.38 17.47 -11.47
C ASP A 254 0.29 16.61 -10.20
N ALA A 255 -0.13 17.21 -9.08
CA ALA A 255 -0.37 16.52 -7.82
C ALA A 255 -1.47 15.45 -7.94
N ASP A 256 -2.63 15.79 -8.51
CA ASP A 256 -3.76 14.86 -8.63
C ASP A 256 -3.51 13.81 -9.72
N ASN A 257 -2.76 14.17 -10.78
CA ASN A 257 -2.27 13.24 -11.79
C ASN A 257 -1.28 12.23 -11.19
N LEU A 258 -0.29 12.68 -10.41
CA LEU A 258 0.67 11.82 -9.72
C LEU A 258 -0.04 10.86 -8.76
N LEU A 259 -0.92 11.39 -7.91
CA LEU A 259 -1.72 10.60 -6.97
C LEU A 259 -2.48 9.49 -7.70
N ARG A 260 -3.24 9.82 -8.75
CA ARG A 260 -4.10 8.85 -9.45
C ARG A 260 -3.32 7.82 -10.28
N ASN A 261 -2.24 8.23 -10.93
CA ASN A 261 -1.49 7.38 -11.84
C ASN A 261 -0.38 6.55 -11.16
N PHE A 262 0.01 6.93 -9.93
CA PHE A 262 1.07 6.26 -9.17
C PHE A 262 0.56 5.79 -7.79
N CYS A 263 0.37 6.70 -6.82
CA CYS A 263 0.18 6.35 -5.41
C CYS A 263 -1.12 5.54 -5.17
N LEU A 264 -2.24 6.00 -5.70
CA LEU A 264 -3.59 5.46 -5.43
C LEU A 264 -3.88 4.11 -6.11
N LYS A 265 -2.90 3.54 -6.82
CA LYS A 265 -2.96 2.16 -7.33
C LYS A 265 -2.82 1.12 -6.22
N CYS A 266 -2.11 1.44 -5.14
CA CYS A 266 -1.84 0.52 -4.03
C CYS A 266 -2.99 0.43 -3.01
N HIS A 267 -3.85 1.44 -2.95
CA HIS A 267 -4.95 1.54 -1.98
C HIS A 267 -6.11 0.60 -2.28
N LEU A 268 -6.87 0.25 -1.24
CA LEU A 268 -7.85 -0.85 -1.24
C LEU A 268 -9.04 -0.71 -2.22
N TRP A 269 -9.19 0.43 -2.90
CA TRP A 269 -10.23 0.63 -3.92
C TRP A 269 -9.83 0.10 -5.31
N THR A 270 -8.56 -0.21 -5.52
CA THR A 270 -7.98 -0.52 -6.84
C THR A 270 -7.48 -1.97 -6.88
N LYS A 271 -7.73 -2.72 -7.95
CA LYS A 271 -7.14 -4.05 -8.18
C LYS A 271 -5.62 -3.91 -8.45
N GLY A 272 -4.82 -4.92 -8.10
CA GLY A 272 -3.41 -4.95 -8.50
C GLY A 272 -3.23 -4.98 -10.02
N GLU A 273 -2.13 -4.42 -10.53
CA GLU A 273 -1.81 -4.51 -11.95
C GLU A 273 -1.59 -5.97 -12.37
N PRO A 274 -1.91 -6.36 -13.62
CA PRO A 274 -1.75 -7.73 -14.12
C PRO A 274 -0.27 -8.02 -14.47
N LYS A 275 0.61 -7.86 -13.48
CA LYS A 275 2.06 -8.04 -13.60
C LYS A 275 2.56 -9.05 -12.57
N PRO A 276 3.63 -9.81 -12.89
CA PRO A 276 4.26 -10.72 -11.95
C PRO A 276 4.56 -10.06 -10.60
N GLY A 277 4.13 -10.72 -9.53
CA GLY A 277 4.26 -10.27 -8.16
C GLY A 277 3.32 -9.14 -7.71
N LEU A 278 2.49 -8.54 -8.58
CA LEU A 278 1.49 -7.50 -8.22
C LEU A 278 0.05 -8.01 -8.22
N HIS A 279 -0.19 -9.26 -8.59
CA HIS A 279 -1.52 -9.83 -8.60
C HIS A 279 -2.15 -9.81 -7.19
N ARG A 280 -3.29 -9.14 -7.08
CA ARG A 280 -4.19 -9.11 -5.93
C ARG A 280 -5.55 -8.56 -6.35
N SER A 281 -6.55 -8.76 -5.50
CA SER A 281 -7.87 -8.13 -5.66
C SER A 281 -7.92 -6.72 -5.05
N SER A 282 -9.13 -6.18 -4.90
CA SER A 282 -9.47 -4.96 -4.15
C SER A 282 -10.20 -5.30 -2.83
N GLY A 283 -10.23 -4.34 -1.90
CA GLY A 283 -10.92 -4.39 -0.61
C GLY A 283 -10.43 -5.51 0.31
N CYS A 284 -11.36 -6.18 1.01
CA CYS A 284 -11.03 -7.28 1.92
C CYS A 284 -10.26 -8.41 1.20
N SER A 285 -10.63 -8.68 -0.05
CA SER A 285 -9.98 -9.68 -0.91
C SER A 285 -8.55 -9.29 -1.34
N ALA A 286 -8.13 -8.04 -1.16
CA ALA A 286 -6.76 -7.62 -1.45
C ALA A 286 -5.73 -8.24 -0.48
N CYS A 287 -6.15 -8.55 0.74
CA CYS A 287 -5.32 -9.17 1.78
C CYS A 287 -5.72 -10.62 2.07
N HIS A 288 -7.02 -10.93 2.10
CA HIS A 288 -7.50 -12.23 2.58
C HIS A 288 -7.65 -13.31 1.51
N VAL A 289 -7.65 -12.95 0.21
CA VAL A 289 -7.64 -13.91 -0.90
C VAL A 289 -6.26 -13.88 -1.54
N ILE A 290 -5.57 -15.02 -1.53
CA ILE A 290 -4.15 -15.10 -1.89
C ILE A 290 -3.97 -15.30 -3.40
N TYR A 291 -2.99 -14.60 -3.95
CA TYR A 291 -2.57 -14.69 -5.35
C TYR A 291 -1.10 -15.10 -5.40
N ASP A 292 -0.79 -16.08 -6.25
CA ASP A 292 0.59 -16.43 -6.58
C ASP A 292 1.27 -15.34 -7.41
N ASP A 293 2.60 -15.41 -7.53
CA ASP A 293 3.40 -14.39 -8.23
C ASP A 293 3.08 -14.31 -9.73
N ASP A 294 2.66 -15.40 -10.36
CA ASP A 294 2.21 -15.45 -11.75
C ASP A 294 0.72 -15.09 -11.94
N GLY A 295 -0.04 -15.00 -10.84
CA GLY A 295 -1.49 -14.79 -10.85
C GLY A 295 -2.28 -15.91 -11.54
N LEU A 296 -1.70 -17.10 -11.73
CA LEU A 296 -2.37 -18.26 -12.31
C LEU A 296 -3.22 -18.95 -11.24
N SER A 297 -4.42 -19.41 -11.63
CA SER A 297 -5.29 -20.12 -10.70
C SER A 297 -4.91 -21.59 -10.57
N LYS A 298 -4.83 -22.06 -9.33
CA LYS A 298 -4.69 -23.47 -8.92
C LYS A 298 -5.99 -23.98 -8.29
N SER A 299 -7.12 -23.31 -8.56
CA SER A 299 -8.44 -23.75 -8.09
C SER A 299 -8.90 -25.03 -8.78
N GLY A 300 -9.81 -25.78 -8.16
CA GLY A 300 -10.49 -26.90 -8.83
C GLY A 300 -11.51 -26.49 -9.91
N ASP A 301 -12.01 -25.25 -9.88
CA ASP A 301 -13.05 -24.75 -10.81
C ASP A 301 -12.63 -24.88 -12.29
N PRO A 302 -13.34 -25.69 -13.13
CA PRO A 302 -12.98 -25.92 -14.53
C PRO A 302 -13.22 -24.71 -15.44
N THR A 303 -14.03 -23.73 -15.02
CA THR A 303 -14.36 -22.54 -15.81
C THR A 303 -13.24 -21.48 -15.77
N ILE A 304 -12.35 -21.54 -14.76
CA ILE A 304 -11.24 -20.60 -14.60
C ILE A 304 -10.02 -21.06 -15.41
N PRO A 305 -9.54 -20.27 -16.41
CA PRO A 305 -8.40 -20.68 -17.22
C PRO A 305 -7.10 -20.73 -16.40
N LYS A 306 -6.47 -21.91 -16.35
CA LYS A 306 -5.26 -22.17 -15.54
C LYS A 306 -3.98 -21.53 -16.12
N ASN A 307 -4.03 -21.06 -17.36
CA ASN A 307 -2.95 -20.37 -18.07
C ASN A 307 -3.19 -18.86 -18.23
N ALA A 308 -4.26 -18.29 -17.65
CA ALA A 308 -4.54 -16.87 -17.69
C ALA A 308 -4.22 -16.21 -16.33
N PRO A 309 -3.36 -15.16 -16.29
CA PRO A 309 -2.97 -14.52 -15.04
C PRO A 309 -4.11 -13.67 -14.45
N SER A 310 -3.87 -13.10 -13.27
CA SER A 310 -4.80 -12.23 -12.52
C SER A 310 -6.02 -12.90 -11.89
N HIS A 311 -5.94 -14.22 -11.66
CA HIS A 311 -6.87 -15.02 -10.86
C HIS A 311 -6.26 -15.34 -9.47
N PRO A 312 -7.08 -15.55 -8.43
CA PRO A 312 -6.57 -16.00 -7.14
C PRO A 312 -6.03 -17.43 -7.24
N ALA A 313 -5.09 -17.77 -6.36
CA ALA A 313 -4.49 -19.10 -6.31
C ALA A 313 -5.56 -20.19 -6.09
N LYS A 314 -6.53 -19.94 -5.20
CA LYS A 314 -7.72 -20.77 -4.94
C LYS A 314 -8.91 -19.90 -4.54
N HIS A 315 -10.12 -20.45 -4.58
CA HIS A 315 -11.30 -19.81 -4.02
C HIS A 315 -11.33 -19.97 -2.49
N GLN A 316 -10.43 -19.30 -1.77
CA GLN A 316 -10.28 -19.41 -0.31
C GLN A 316 -9.97 -18.07 0.35
N ILE A 317 -10.50 -17.86 1.56
CA ILE A 317 -10.26 -16.66 2.38
C ILE A 317 -9.52 -17.02 3.68
N THR A 318 -8.43 -16.31 3.98
CA THR A 318 -7.54 -16.59 5.11
C THR A 318 -7.28 -15.38 6.01
N ALA A 319 -7.28 -15.61 7.33
CA ALA A 319 -6.76 -14.66 8.32
C ALA A 319 -5.23 -14.79 8.51
N LYS A 320 -4.62 -15.87 8.01
CA LYS A 320 -3.17 -16.11 7.98
C LYS A 320 -2.57 -15.48 6.73
N VAL A 321 -2.56 -14.15 6.67
CA VAL A 321 -2.08 -13.39 5.50
C VAL A 321 -0.54 -13.40 5.46
N PRO A 322 0.09 -14.03 4.45
CA PRO A 322 1.54 -14.15 4.38
C PRO A 322 2.20 -12.82 3.97
N THR A 323 3.46 -12.63 4.35
CA THR A 323 4.27 -11.43 4.02
C THR A 323 4.22 -11.07 2.52
N ALA A 324 4.27 -12.06 1.63
CA ALA A 324 4.19 -11.86 0.18
C ALA A 324 2.92 -11.08 -0.27
N GLN A 325 1.80 -11.26 0.44
CA GLN A 325 0.55 -10.54 0.15
C GLN A 325 0.65 -9.06 0.55
N CYS A 326 1.37 -8.72 1.62
CA CYS A 326 1.67 -7.34 2.01
C CYS A 326 2.59 -6.66 0.97
N LEU A 327 3.56 -7.39 0.44
CA LEU A 327 4.52 -6.89 -0.56
C LEU A 327 3.90 -6.61 -1.94
N ARG A 328 2.66 -7.06 -2.20
CA ARG A 328 1.86 -6.62 -3.36
C ARG A 328 1.61 -5.10 -3.38
N CYS A 329 1.75 -4.42 -2.23
CA CYS A 329 1.68 -2.95 -2.11
C CYS A 329 2.91 -2.35 -1.39
N HIS A 330 3.39 -2.96 -0.31
CA HIS A 330 4.51 -2.46 0.50
C HIS A 330 5.88 -2.82 -0.11
N ASN A 331 6.03 -2.55 -1.40
CA ASN A 331 7.27 -2.67 -2.17
C ASN A 331 7.95 -1.28 -2.30
N ASP A 332 8.50 -0.95 -3.47
CA ASP A 332 9.23 0.30 -3.72
C ASP A 332 8.34 1.55 -3.64
N GLY A 333 7.10 1.47 -4.12
CA GLY A 333 6.16 2.61 -4.11
C GLY A 333 5.58 2.96 -2.73
N GLY A 334 5.58 2.01 -1.79
CA GLY A 334 4.95 2.12 -0.47
C GLY A 334 5.94 2.39 0.68
N GLY A 335 7.07 3.02 0.40
CA GLY A 335 8.09 3.38 1.42
C GLY A 335 9.15 2.32 1.71
N ARG A 336 9.30 1.28 0.87
CA ARG A 336 10.40 0.27 0.87
C ARG A 336 10.56 -0.64 2.10
N ILE A 337 9.89 -0.35 3.22
CA ILE A 337 10.00 -1.09 4.49
C ILE A 337 9.82 -2.61 4.29
N GLY A 338 8.82 -3.01 3.49
CA GLY A 338 8.53 -4.43 3.27
C GLY A 338 9.63 -5.19 2.54
N LEU A 339 10.28 -4.59 1.54
CA LEU A 339 11.40 -5.23 0.83
C LEU A 339 12.59 -5.41 1.77
N ASN A 340 12.95 -4.36 2.51
CA ASN A 340 14.05 -4.41 3.49
C ASN A 340 13.81 -5.51 4.55
N PHE A 341 12.57 -5.66 5.02
CA PHE A 341 12.18 -6.70 5.97
C PHE A 341 12.51 -8.11 5.45
N VAL A 342 12.21 -8.41 4.19
CA VAL A 342 12.49 -9.72 3.56
C VAL A 342 13.88 -9.85 2.92
N GLY A 343 14.77 -8.87 3.11
CA GLY A 343 16.12 -8.91 2.55
C GLY A 343 16.17 -8.64 1.05
N LEU A 344 15.37 -7.68 0.58
CA LEU A 344 15.35 -7.21 -0.80
C LEU A 344 15.53 -5.69 -0.84
N ILE A 345 16.23 -5.19 -1.86
CA ILE A 345 16.21 -3.77 -2.25
C ILE A 345 15.80 -3.64 -3.72
N PRO A 346 15.22 -2.51 -4.16
CA PRO A 346 15.02 -2.23 -5.59
C PRO A 346 16.36 -2.29 -6.36
N ALA A 347 16.37 -2.96 -7.51
CA ALA A 347 17.53 -2.93 -8.39
C ALA A 347 17.58 -1.59 -9.15
N HIS A 348 18.79 -1.09 -9.43
CA HIS A 348 18.98 0.18 -10.15
C HIS A 348 18.61 0.13 -11.65
N SER A 349 18.37 -1.06 -12.21
CA SER A 349 18.04 -1.25 -13.63
C SER A 349 17.10 -2.42 -13.84
N SER A 350 16.17 -2.29 -14.79
CA SER A 350 15.28 -3.36 -15.26
C SER A 350 16.02 -4.52 -15.95
N ALA A 351 17.30 -4.34 -16.30
CA ALA A 351 18.15 -5.39 -16.84
C ALA A 351 18.96 -6.16 -15.77
N THR A 352 18.80 -5.85 -14.48
CA THR A 352 19.55 -6.48 -13.38
C THR A 352 18.68 -6.76 -12.15
N PRO A 353 18.99 -7.74 -11.29
CA PRO A 353 20.07 -8.71 -11.43
C PRO A 353 19.86 -9.70 -12.58
N LEU A 354 20.96 -10.31 -13.01
CA LEU A 354 20.95 -11.40 -13.98
C LEU A 354 20.92 -12.76 -13.27
N GLN A 355 20.47 -13.78 -13.99
CA GLN A 355 20.66 -15.19 -13.68
C GLN A 355 22.08 -15.63 -14.12
N PRO A 356 22.57 -16.83 -13.71
CA PRO A 356 23.90 -17.31 -14.09
C PRO A 356 24.14 -17.45 -15.60
N ASP A 357 23.09 -17.57 -16.40
CA ASP A 357 23.12 -17.62 -17.87
C ASP A 357 23.15 -16.23 -18.54
N GLY A 358 23.14 -15.15 -17.75
CA GLY A 358 23.12 -13.77 -18.25
C GLY A 358 21.73 -13.24 -18.61
N SER A 359 20.64 -13.99 -18.39
CA SER A 359 19.27 -13.50 -18.59
C SER A 359 18.76 -12.68 -17.39
N PRO A 360 17.85 -11.70 -17.56
CA PRO A 360 17.29 -10.95 -16.43
C PRO A 360 16.49 -11.83 -15.47
N GLN A 361 16.60 -11.59 -14.16
CA GLN A 361 15.70 -12.20 -13.19
C GLN A 361 14.28 -11.66 -13.31
N ALA A 362 13.28 -12.52 -13.11
CA ALA A 362 11.87 -12.11 -13.10
C ALA A 362 11.61 -11.09 -11.97
N PRO A 363 10.82 -10.03 -12.22
CA PRO A 363 10.45 -9.05 -11.20
C PRO A 363 9.78 -9.71 -10.00
N LYS A 364 10.24 -9.40 -8.79
CA LYS A 364 9.59 -9.78 -7.53
C LYS A 364 8.76 -8.61 -7.05
N PHE A 365 7.50 -8.86 -6.73
CA PHE A 365 6.56 -7.82 -6.28
C PHE A 365 6.46 -6.63 -7.26
N GLY A 366 6.47 -6.91 -8.57
CA GLY A 366 6.32 -5.91 -9.63
C GLY A 366 7.58 -5.16 -10.06
N ILE A 367 8.71 -5.39 -9.39
CA ILE A 367 9.97 -4.68 -9.65
C ILE A 367 11.16 -5.64 -9.66
N ASN A 368 12.27 -5.22 -10.26
CA ASN A 368 13.52 -5.95 -10.08
C ASN A 368 14.05 -5.70 -8.66
N THR A 369 14.56 -6.75 -8.02
CA THR A 369 15.12 -6.66 -6.66
C THR A 369 16.47 -7.33 -6.58
N LEU A 370 17.36 -6.79 -5.75
CA LEU A 370 18.62 -7.40 -5.37
C LEU A 370 18.46 -8.03 -3.98
N PRO A 371 18.99 -9.25 -3.75
CA PRO A 371 19.06 -9.83 -2.42
C PRO A 371 20.05 -9.05 -1.56
N VAL A 372 19.63 -8.74 -0.34
CA VAL A 372 20.46 -8.21 0.75
C VAL A 372 20.17 -9.03 2.01
N ARG A 373 20.80 -8.67 3.13
CA ARG A 373 20.43 -9.26 4.42
C ARG A 373 19.01 -8.85 4.81
N SER A 374 18.20 -9.82 5.23
CA SER A 374 16.85 -9.60 5.76
C SER A 374 16.84 -9.10 7.22
N ASP A 375 15.70 -8.59 7.65
CA ASP A 375 15.48 -8.23 9.05
C ASP A 375 15.54 -9.46 9.97
N VAL A 376 16.04 -9.29 11.19
CA VAL A 376 16.23 -10.39 12.15
C VAL A 376 14.91 -11.06 12.57
N HIS A 377 13.79 -10.35 12.56
CA HIS A 377 12.48 -10.93 12.85
C HIS A 377 12.03 -11.85 11.70
N PHE A 378 12.29 -11.46 10.45
CA PHE A 378 12.07 -12.32 9.28
C PHE A 378 13.03 -13.52 9.26
N GLU A 379 14.32 -13.33 9.56
CA GLU A 379 15.30 -14.43 9.77
C GLU A 379 14.82 -15.43 10.86
N LYS A 380 13.99 -14.97 11.81
CA LYS A 380 13.40 -15.77 12.89
C LYS A 380 11.99 -16.29 12.59
N GLY A 381 11.49 -16.14 11.37
CA GLY A 381 10.20 -16.68 10.92
C GLY A 381 8.97 -15.80 11.21
N MET A 382 9.16 -14.56 11.69
CA MET A 382 8.04 -13.65 11.90
C MET A 382 7.53 -13.05 10.58
N HIS A 383 6.22 -12.81 10.53
CA HIS A 383 5.51 -12.19 9.42
C HIS A 383 4.99 -10.80 9.79
N CYS A 384 4.66 -9.98 8.79
CA CYS A 384 4.17 -8.61 8.99
C CYS A 384 2.98 -8.55 9.97
N ILE A 385 2.07 -9.52 9.89
CA ILE A 385 0.88 -9.58 10.76
C ILE A 385 1.19 -9.92 12.22
N ASP A 386 2.39 -10.41 12.56
CA ASP A 386 2.75 -10.73 13.95
C ASP A 386 2.89 -9.46 14.78
N CYS A 387 3.48 -8.43 14.16
CA CYS A 387 3.48 -7.06 14.66
C CYS A 387 2.18 -6.33 14.29
N HIS A 388 1.83 -6.22 13.00
CA HIS A 388 0.68 -5.41 12.60
C HIS A 388 -0.66 -6.03 13.01
N ILE A 389 -1.41 -5.35 13.89
CA ILE A 389 -2.66 -5.88 14.47
C ILE A 389 -3.92 -5.41 13.73
N SER A 390 -5.05 -6.08 14.01
CA SER A 390 -6.36 -5.78 13.40
C SER A 390 -6.74 -4.30 13.46
N LYS A 391 -6.44 -3.58 14.55
CA LYS A 391 -6.76 -2.15 14.69
C LYS A 391 -5.83 -1.20 13.94
N GLU A 392 -4.68 -1.67 13.45
CA GLU A 392 -3.83 -0.93 12.51
C GLU A 392 -4.20 -1.28 11.06
N LEU A 393 -4.45 -2.56 10.78
CA LEU A 393 -4.70 -3.06 9.43
C LEU A 393 -6.13 -2.80 8.95
N HIS A 394 -7.13 -3.07 9.78
CA HIS A 394 -8.52 -2.75 9.53
C HIS A 394 -8.91 -1.35 10.04
N GLY A 395 -8.00 -0.62 10.70
CA GLY A 395 -8.29 0.60 11.43
C GLY A 395 -9.14 0.39 12.70
N ASP A 396 -9.34 1.47 13.45
CA ASP A 396 -10.13 1.50 14.70
C ASP A 396 -11.44 2.33 14.61
N GLY A 397 -11.68 2.96 13.46
CA GLY A 397 -12.87 3.78 13.18
C GLY A 397 -12.62 5.29 13.20
N ASN A 398 -11.42 5.73 13.59
CA ASN A 398 -10.98 7.12 13.43
C ASN A 398 -10.44 7.37 12.01
N LEU A 399 -10.14 8.63 11.70
CA LEU A 399 -9.40 9.03 10.49
C LEU A 399 -8.07 9.65 10.92
N TYR A 400 -6.98 9.23 10.29
CA TYR A 400 -5.62 9.66 10.63
C TYR A 400 -5.00 10.49 9.51
N ALA A 401 -4.29 11.54 9.90
CA ALA A 401 -3.54 12.40 8.97
C ALA A 401 -2.16 11.85 8.58
N ARG A 402 -1.60 10.95 9.39
CA ARG A 402 -0.24 10.42 9.26
C ARG A 402 -0.21 8.97 9.71
N LYS A 403 0.62 8.14 9.07
CA LYS A 403 0.78 6.72 9.44
C LYS A 403 1.25 6.57 10.88
N GLU A 404 2.16 7.45 11.32
CA GLU A 404 2.69 7.44 12.68
C GLU A 404 1.58 7.45 13.72
N ASN A 405 0.50 8.20 13.51
CA ASN A 405 -0.61 8.32 14.47
C ASN A 405 -1.43 7.04 14.64
N GLU A 406 -1.56 6.23 13.59
CA GLU A 406 -2.29 4.94 13.61
C GLU A 406 -1.43 3.80 14.18
N VAL A 407 -0.10 3.95 14.28
CA VAL A 407 0.81 2.93 14.86
C VAL A 407 0.44 2.61 16.31
N ARG A 408 0.12 1.34 16.57
CA ARG A 408 -0.25 0.80 17.89
C ARG A 408 0.89 0.00 18.52
N ILE A 409 1.75 -0.64 17.74
CA ILE A 409 2.85 -1.46 18.28
C ILE A 409 4.18 -0.71 18.27
N SER A 410 5.00 -0.88 19.30
CA SER A 410 6.36 -0.36 19.37
C SER A 410 7.33 -1.42 19.92
N CYS A 411 8.64 -1.12 19.87
CA CYS A 411 9.68 -2.03 20.33
C CYS A 411 9.49 -2.42 21.81
N GLU A 412 9.08 -1.47 22.64
CA GLU A 412 8.86 -1.67 24.08
C GLU A 412 7.69 -2.62 24.36
N THR A 413 6.73 -2.78 23.43
CA THR A 413 5.62 -3.72 23.59
C THR A 413 6.10 -5.16 23.81
N CYS A 414 7.18 -5.56 23.09
CA CYS A 414 7.74 -6.91 23.11
C CYS A 414 9.05 -7.00 23.91
N HIS A 415 9.92 -6.00 23.79
CA HIS A 415 11.30 -6.06 24.28
C HIS A 415 11.56 -5.28 25.59
N GLY A 416 10.62 -4.42 26.00
CA GLY A 416 10.80 -3.47 27.11
C GLY A 416 11.72 -2.31 26.75
N THR A 417 12.32 -1.68 27.76
CA THR A 417 13.42 -0.72 27.61
C THR A 417 14.68 -1.27 28.30
N ALA A 418 15.75 -0.48 28.37
CA ALA A 418 16.93 -0.86 29.16
C ALA A 418 16.64 -0.95 30.69
N THR A 419 15.57 -0.31 31.16
CA THR A 419 15.21 -0.16 32.59
C THR A 419 13.86 -0.77 32.96
N SER A 420 12.94 -0.89 32.00
CA SER A 420 11.54 -1.29 32.23
C SER A 420 11.16 -2.57 31.47
N PRO A 421 10.34 -3.46 32.06
CA PRO A 421 9.81 -4.63 31.36
C PRO A 421 8.90 -4.24 30.19
N PRO A 422 8.70 -5.12 29.18
CA PRO A 422 7.70 -4.90 28.15
C PRO A 422 6.29 -4.85 28.71
N THR A 423 5.46 -4.02 28.06
CA THR A 423 4.05 -3.80 28.39
C THR A 423 3.17 -5.00 28.04
N LEU A 424 3.56 -5.80 27.03
CA LEU A 424 2.74 -6.86 26.42
C LEU A 424 1.41 -6.37 25.82
N ALA A 425 1.27 -5.05 25.70
CA ALA A 425 0.07 -4.34 25.28
C ALA A 425 0.42 -3.20 24.32
N ASP A 426 -0.49 -2.90 23.41
CA ASP A 426 -0.31 -1.84 22.43
C ASP A 426 -0.29 -0.43 23.08
N ASN A 427 0.02 0.59 22.28
CA ASN A 427 0.12 2.00 22.68
C ASN A 427 -1.21 2.60 23.19
N GLN A 428 -2.34 1.87 23.14
CA GLN A 428 -3.62 2.23 23.75
C GLN A 428 -4.00 1.26 24.89
N GLY A 429 -3.03 0.50 25.43
CA GLY A 429 -3.21 -0.41 26.56
C GLY A 429 -3.94 -1.71 26.25
N GLN A 430 -4.12 -2.09 24.97
CA GLN A 430 -4.81 -3.34 24.62
C GLN A 430 -3.81 -4.52 24.60
N PRO A 431 -4.00 -5.59 25.39
CA PRO A 431 -3.09 -6.73 25.42
C PRO A 431 -2.95 -7.43 24.06
N LEU A 432 -1.73 -7.81 23.70
CA LEU A 432 -1.46 -8.55 22.47
C LEU A 432 -1.76 -10.04 22.64
N LYS A 433 -2.63 -10.57 21.79
CA LYS A 433 -3.13 -11.96 21.89
C LYS A 433 -2.08 -13.03 21.59
N ASN A 434 -1.02 -12.64 20.88
CA ASN A 434 0.07 -13.53 20.47
C ASN A 434 1.38 -13.26 21.23
N LEU A 435 1.33 -12.56 22.38
CA LEU A 435 2.51 -12.22 23.16
C LEU A 435 2.20 -12.39 24.66
N TYR A 436 3.00 -13.18 25.38
CA TYR A 436 2.78 -13.45 26.80
C TYR A 436 4.07 -13.71 27.57
N ARG A 437 4.00 -13.66 28.90
CA ARG A 437 5.10 -14.09 29.79
C ARG A 437 5.00 -15.58 30.09
N SER A 438 6.15 -16.25 30.04
CA SER A 438 6.33 -17.65 30.41
C SER A 438 7.52 -17.72 31.38
N GLY A 439 7.23 -17.60 32.67
CA GLY A 439 8.25 -17.41 33.71
C GLY A 439 9.05 -16.11 33.47
N ALA A 440 10.38 -16.23 33.44
CA ALA A 440 11.31 -15.12 33.20
C ALA A 440 11.45 -14.72 31.72
N GLU A 441 10.78 -15.43 30.80
CA GLU A 441 10.84 -15.16 29.36
C GLU A 441 9.54 -14.54 28.83
N VAL A 442 9.67 -13.80 27.74
CA VAL A 442 8.55 -13.28 26.95
C VAL A 442 8.51 -14.04 25.64
N VAL A 443 7.33 -14.53 25.27
CA VAL A 443 7.14 -15.41 24.11
C VAL A 443 6.12 -14.78 23.19
N LEU A 444 6.53 -14.55 21.94
CA LEU A 444 5.63 -14.23 20.84
C LEU A 444 5.27 -15.53 20.10
N VAL A 445 4.02 -15.66 19.66
CA VAL A 445 3.56 -16.77 18.82
C VAL A 445 3.28 -16.26 17.42
N GLY A 446 3.89 -16.88 16.41
CA GLY A 446 3.66 -16.58 14.99
C GLY A 446 2.21 -16.90 14.61
N LYS A 447 1.51 -15.95 13.98
CA LYS A 447 0.11 -16.08 13.56
C LYS A 447 -0.06 -16.96 12.33
N ILE A 448 1.00 -17.12 11.53
CA ILE A 448 1.01 -17.99 10.33
C ILE A 448 1.20 -19.45 10.71
N ASP A 449 2.27 -19.79 11.41
CA ASP A 449 2.71 -21.17 11.66
C ASP A 449 2.52 -21.65 13.11
N GLY A 450 2.32 -20.74 14.06
CA GLY A 450 2.24 -21.05 15.49
C GLY A 450 3.60 -21.20 16.17
N GLN A 451 4.71 -20.85 15.52
CA GLN A 451 6.04 -20.94 16.15
C GLN A 451 6.15 -20.05 17.38
N ARG A 452 6.94 -20.50 18.37
CA ARG A 452 7.23 -19.77 19.60
C ARG A 452 8.57 -19.06 19.47
N HIS A 453 8.53 -17.74 19.42
CA HIS A 453 9.71 -16.88 19.35
C HIS A 453 9.99 -16.31 20.75
N PHE A 454 11.15 -16.66 21.32
CA PHE A 454 11.58 -16.12 22.62
C PHE A 454 12.15 -14.71 22.40
N VAL A 455 11.48 -13.71 22.97
CA VAL A 455 11.75 -12.30 22.70
C VAL A 455 12.90 -11.80 23.58
N THR A 456 14.01 -11.43 22.95
CA THR A 456 15.17 -10.84 23.64
C THR A 456 14.77 -9.57 24.41
N GLN A 457 14.93 -9.58 25.73
CA GLN A 457 14.58 -8.46 26.61
C GLN A 457 15.75 -7.47 26.71
N LEU A 458 15.48 -6.16 26.57
CA LEU A 458 16.55 -5.15 26.50
C LEU A 458 17.30 -4.96 27.82
N ASP A 459 16.64 -5.14 28.96
CA ASP A 459 17.26 -5.15 30.29
C ASP A 459 18.32 -6.27 30.45
N LYS A 460 18.09 -7.44 29.86
CA LYS A 460 19.06 -8.56 29.79
C LYS A 460 20.26 -8.21 28.89
N VAL A 461 20.05 -7.45 27.82
CA VAL A 461 21.12 -6.99 26.90
C VAL A 461 21.92 -5.83 27.51
N ALA A 462 21.25 -4.91 28.22
CA ALA A 462 21.83 -3.78 28.94
C ALA A 462 22.82 -4.24 30.01
N ARG A 463 22.40 -5.17 30.88
CA ARG A 463 23.26 -5.76 31.93
C ARG A 463 24.48 -6.50 31.40
N ARG A 464 24.49 -6.90 30.12
CA ARG A 464 25.63 -7.53 29.43
C ARG A 464 26.52 -6.51 28.69
N GLY A 465 26.34 -5.21 28.88
CA GLY A 465 27.08 -4.16 28.16
C GLY A 465 26.90 -4.17 26.64
N SER A 466 25.93 -4.94 26.14
CA SER A 466 25.82 -5.38 24.74
C SER A 466 24.72 -4.64 23.96
N LEU A 467 24.17 -3.54 24.52
CA LEU A 467 23.18 -2.72 23.81
C LEU A 467 23.78 -2.18 22.50
N PRO A 468 23.08 -2.31 21.37
CA PRO A 468 23.42 -1.61 20.13
C PRO A 468 23.53 -0.10 20.38
N LEU A 469 24.42 0.58 19.65
CA LEU A 469 24.70 2.01 19.86
C LEU A 469 23.44 2.87 19.82
N ALA A 470 22.51 2.58 18.90
CA ALA A 470 21.22 3.26 18.81
C ALA A 470 20.43 3.23 20.13
N MET A 471 20.41 2.08 20.82
CA MET A 471 19.69 1.89 22.10
C MET A 471 20.46 2.43 23.32
N ARG A 472 21.64 3.03 23.11
CA ARG A 472 22.38 3.79 24.14
C ARG A 472 22.12 5.30 24.03
N ILE A 473 21.65 5.78 22.89
CA ILE A 473 21.32 7.19 22.66
C ILE A 473 19.99 7.45 23.36
N PRO A 474 19.93 8.29 24.41
CA PRO A 474 18.71 8.44 25.20
C PRO A 474 17.50 8.83 24.34
N ALA A 475 17.66 9.69 23.34
CA ALA A 475 16.58 10.10 22.43
C ALA A 475 15.88 8.97 21.64
N HIS A 476 16.48 7.77 21.54
CA HIS A 476 15.85 6.60 20.91
C HIS A 476 15.13 5.66 21.90
N VAL A 477 15.29 5.88 23.20
CA VAL A 477 14.80 5.00 24.29
C VAL A 477 14.23 5.78 25.49
N GLN A 478 14.10 7.11 25.39
CA GLN A 478 13.77 7.97 26.53
C GLN A 478 12.29 7.94 26.91
N GLU A 479 12.09 8.35 28.17
CA GLU A 479 10.94 7.99 28.97
C GLU A 479 9.63 8.68 28.55
N PRO A 480 8.47 8.15 29.00
CA PRO A 480 7.18 8.75 28.71
C PRO A 480 7.11 10.24 29.12
N GLY A 481 7.06 11.13 28.12
CA GLY A 481 6.67 12.53 28.31
C GLY A 481 7.72 13.60 27.97
N THR A 482 8.99 13.26 27.73
CA THR A 482 10.06 14.28 27.51
C THR A 482 10.31 14.67 26.06
N SER A 483 9.72 13.97 25.08
CA SER A 483 9.77 14.34 23.67
C SER A 483 8.49 13.87 22.96
N PRO A 484 8.04 14.52 21.87
CA PRO A 484 7.09 13.91 20.95
C PRO A 484 7.67 12.56 20.54
N ARG A 485 6.96 11.45 20.80
CA ARG A 485 7.43 10.12 20.38
C ARG A 485 7.66 10.15 18.87
N LEU A 486 8.92 10.29 18.45
CA LEU A 486 9.36 9.76 17.16
C LEU A 486 9.10 8.26 17.31
N ARG A 487 7.96 7.80 16.79
CA ARG A 487 7.56 6.40 16.80
C ARG A 487 8.50 5.70 15.82
N LEU A 488 9.70 5.38 16.30
CA LEU A 488 10.75 4.74 15.52
C LEU A 488 10.19 3.43 15.00
N GLU A 489 10.06 3.33 13.68
CA GLU A 489 9.63 2.12 13.01
C GLU A 489 10.67 1.02 13.26
N CYS A 490 10.25 -0.26 13.25
CA CYS A 490 11.13 -1.38 13.59
C CYS A 490 12.44 -1.41 12.78
N SER A 491 12.40 -0.89 11.54
CA SER A 491 13.54 -0.71 10.65
C SER A 491 14.63 0.23 11.19
N ALA A 492 14.27 1.24 11.98
CA ALA A 492 15.18 2.30 12.45
C ALA A 492 16.34 1.79 13.33
N CYS A 493 16.24 0.58 13.88
CA CYS A 493 17.29 -0.06 14.68
C CYS A 493 17.82 -1.38 14.08
N HIS A 494 17.22 -1.89 13.00
CA HIS A 494 17.49 -3.24 12.48
C HIS A 494 17.95 -3.31 11.02
N SER A 495 17.90 -2.22 10.24
CA SER A 495 18.79 -2.09 9.07
C SER A 495 20.24 -1.91 9.55
N ARG A 496 21.04 -2.97 9.46
CA ARG A 496 22.48 -2.96 9.75
C ARG A 496 23.30 -2.73 8.48
#